data_AF-A0A2R6NBN5-F1
#
_entry.id   AF-A0A2R6NBN5-F1
#
_cell.length_a   1.000
_cell.length_b   1.000
_cell.length_c   1.000
_cell.angle_alpha   90.00
_cell.angle_beta   90.00
_cell.angle_gamma   90.00
#
_symmetry.space_group_name_H-M   'P 1'
#
loop_
_entity.id
_entity.type
_entity.pdbx_description
1 polymer ?
#
loop_
_entity_poly.entity_id
_entity_poly.type
_entity_poly.pdbx_seq_one_letter_code
_entity_poly.pdbx_strand_id
1 'polypeptide(L)' 'MHVVVNAAMSADGKLSSRRRDQVRISGPEDFARVDGTRADCDAVAVGIGTVLADDPHLTVEDPDLRAERRERGD' A
#
# COMPACT_ATOMS: atom_id res chain seq x y z
N MET A 1 -12.87 -16.12 1.50
CA MET A 1 -11.61 -15.36 1.67
C MET A 1 -11.21 -14.83 0.31
N HIS A 2 -11.12 -13.51 0.17
CA HIS A 2 -10.70 -12.83 -1.07
C HIS A 2 -9.32 -12.20 -0.83
N VAL A 3 -8.40 -12.33 -1.79
CA VAL A 3 -7.03 -11.82 -1.66
C VAL A 3 -6.67 -11.07 -2.94
N VAL A 4 -6.20 -9.84 -2.79
CA VAL A 4 -5.70 -9.00 -3.87
C VAL A 4 -4.22 -8.71 -3.61
N VAL A 5 -3.41 -8.81 -4.66
CA VAL A 5 -2.02 -8.35 -4.65
C VAL A 5 -1.96 -7.02 -5.38
N ASN A 6 -1.46 -5.99 -4.71
CA ASN A 6 -1.22 -4.66 -5.31
C ASN A 6 0.25 -4.30 -5.10
N ALA A 7 0.93 -3.93 -6.18
CA ALA A 7 2.32 -3.50 -6.17
C ALA A 7 2.60 -2.56 -7.34
N ALA A 8 3.41 -1.52 -7.09
CA ALA A 8 3.97 -0.68 -8.12
C ALA A 8 5.32 -1.25 -8.56
N MET A 9 5.52 -1.45 -9.86
CA MET A 9 6.75 -1.97 -10.41
C MET A 9 7.26 -1.13 -11.58
N SER A 10 8.57 -1.11 -11.77
CA SER A 10 9.20 -0.57 -12.98
C SER A 10 8.78 -1.37 -14.22
N ALA A 11 9.02 -0.83 -15.42
CA ALA A 11 8.70 -1.50 -16.68
C ALA A 11 9.41 -2.86 -16.86
N ASP A 12 10.60 -3.04 -16.24
CA ASP A 12 11.33 -4.30 -16.21
C ASP A 12 10.94 -5.21 -15.02
N GLY A 13 9.86 -4.88 -14.32
CA GLY A 13 9.23 -5.71 -13.29
C GLY A 13 9.97 -5.73 -11.95
N LYS A 14 10.55 -4.60 -11.52
CA LYS A 14 11.27 -4.49 -10.25
C LYS A 14 10.52 -3.59 -9.28
N LEU A 15 10.55 -3.96 -8.00
CA LEU A 15 9.94 -3.20 -6.90
C LEU A 15 10.91 -2.24 -6.21
N SER A 16 12.22 -2.49 -6.32
CA SER A 16 13.25 -1.72 -5.64
C SER A 16 14.59 -1.78 -6.37
N SER A 17 15.56 -1.00 -5.90
CA SER A 17 16.93 -1.03 -6.41
C SER A 17 17.62 -2.37 -6.08
N ARG A 18 18.77 -2.65 -6.72
CA ARG A 18 19.60 -3.82 -6.34
C ARG A 18 20.05 -3.81 -4.88
N ARG A 19 20.15 -2.63 -4.27
CA ARG A 19 20.51 -2.43 -2.86
C ARG A 19 19.31 -2.49 -1.92
N ARG A 20 18.10 -2.71 -2.47
CA ARG A 20 16.82 -2.73 -1.76
C ARG A 20 16.41 -1.38 -1.17
N ASP A 21 16.86 -0.29 -1.81
CA ASP A 21 16.40 1.05 -1.45
C ASP A 21 15.05 1.33 -2.11
N GLN A 22 14.21 2.09 -1.41
CA GLN A 22 12.96 2.59 -1.95
C GLN A 22 13.23 3.55 -3.12
N VAL A 23 12.57 3.30 -4.25
CA VAL A 23 12.63 4.16 -5.44
C VAL A 23 11.22 4.62 -5.77
N ARG A 24 11.07 5.88 -6.18
CA ARG A 24 9.76 6.40 -6.61
C ARG A 24 9.37 5.76 -7.94
N ILE A 25 8.43 4.83 -7.89
CA ILE A 25 7.81 4.19 -9.07
C ILE A 25 6.47 4.86 -9.40
N SER A 26 5.66 5.12 -8.37
CA SER A 26 4.31 5.67 -8.50
C SER A 26 4.23 7.17 -8.27
N GLY A 27 3.16 7.77 -8.81
CA GLY A 27 2.77 9.16 -8.60
C GLY A 27 1.57 9.31 -7.66
N PRO A 28 1.14 10.55 -7.38
CA PRO A 28 0.07 10.85 -6.42
C PRO A 28 -1.26 10.13 -6.70
N GLU A 29 -1.65 10.00 -7.97
CA GLU A 29 -2.89 9.33 -8.36
C GLU A 29 -2.89 7.84 -7.99
N ASP A 30 -1.75 7.17 -8.17
CA ASP A 30 -1.62 5.75 -7.81
C ASP A 30 -1.54 5.57 -6.28
N PHE A 31 -0.97 6.54 -5.56
CA PHE A 31 -1.02 6.58 -4.10
C PHE A 31 -2.46 6.73 -3.57
N ALA A 32 -3.26 7.63 -4.14
CA ALA A 32 -4.68 7.76 -3.79
C ALA A 32 -5.46 6.48 -4.09
N ARG A 33 -5.19 5.83 -5.22
CA ARG A 33 -5.80 4.55 -5.59
C ARG A 33 -5.46 3.42 -4.60
N VAL A 34 -4.20 3.27 -4.18
CA VAL A 34 -3.83 2.24 -3.19
C VAL A 34 -4.41 2.57 -1.81
N ASP A 35 -4.56 3.84 -1.46
CA ASP A 35 -5.18 4.23 -0.19
C ASP A 35 -6.66 3.83 -0.14
N GLY A 36 -7.41 4.07 -1.22
CA GLY A 36 -8.76 3.53 -1.41
C GLY A 36 -8.79 2.01 -1.34
N THR A 37 -7.87 1.33 -2.03
CA THR A 37 -7.77 -0.13 -1.99
C THR A 37 -7.53 -0.64 -0.56
N ARG A 38 -6.69 0.03 0.23
CA ARG A 38 -6.49 -0.30 1.64
C ARG A 38 -7.76 -0.07 2.44
N ALA A 39 -8.48 1.03 2.18
CA ALA A 39 -9.72 1.38 2.86
C ALA A 39 -10.88 0.38 2.61
N ASP A 40 -10.84 -0.34 1.49
CA ASP A 40 -11.81 -1.39 1.15
C ASP A 40 -11.44 -2.77 1.71
N CYS A 41 -10.18 -3.00 2.10
CA CYS A 41 -9.73 -4.30 2.61
C CYS A 41 -9.87 -4.41 4.13
N ASP A 42 -10.27 -5.57 4.62
CA ASP A 42 -10.34 -5.85 6.08
C ASP A 42 -8.94 -5.91 6.74
N ALA A 43 -7.92 -6.29 5.97
CA ALA A 43 -6.56 -6.43 6.46
C ALA A 43 -5.51 -6.17 5.37
N VAL A 44 -4.34 -5.69 5.79
CA VAL A 44 -3.16 -5.52 4.94
C VAL A 44 -2.08 -6.51 5.41
N ALA A 45 -1.48 -7.22 4.47
CA ALA A 45 -0.38 -8.15 4.74
C ALA A 45 0.89 -7.71 4.02
N VAL A 46 2.03 -7.86 4.69
CA VAL A 46 3.36 -7.57 4.14
C VAL A 46 4.37 -8.61 4.63
N GLY A 47 5.41 -8.88 3.85
CA GLY A 47 6.54 -9.69 4.29
C GLY A 47 7.49 -8.94 5.22
N ILE A 48 8.15 -9.64 6.14
CA ILE A 48 9.10 -9.06 7.10
C ILE A 48 10.26 -8.30 6.42
N GLY A 49 10.67 -8.73 5.22
CA GLY A 49 11.74 -8.07 4.47
C GLY A 49 11.39 -6.62 4.09
N THR A 50 10.12 -6.32 3.82
CA THR A 50 9.65 -4.95 3.54
C THR A 50 9.62 -4.13 4.82
N VAL A 51 9.19 -4.72 5.94
CA VAL A 51 9.20 -4.03 7.23
C VAL A 51 10.61 -3.58 7.59
N LEU A 52 11.59 -4.48 7.46
CA LEU A 52 12.99 -4.18 7.76
C LEU A 52 13.64 -3.18 6.80
N ALA A 53 13.18 -3.11 5.54
CA ALA A 53 13.75 -2.24 4.52
C ALA A 53 13.12 -0.84 4.51
N ASP A 54 11.81 -0.76 4.71
CA ASP A 54 11.02 0.45 4.43
C ASP A 54 10.28 1.03 5.65
N ASP A 55 10.23 0.32 6.79
CA ASP A 55 9.49 0.69 8.00
C ASP A 55 8.08 1.29 7.73
N PRO A 56 7.21 0.57 6.97
CA PRO A 56 5.97 1.15 6.50
C PRO A 56 4.91 1.20 7.60
N HIS A 57 4.17 2.31 7.69
CA HIS A 57 3.06 2.43 8.64
C HIS A 57 1.83 1.61 8.25
N LEU A 58 1.65 1.32 6.95
CA LEU A 58 0.56 0.51 6.39
C LEU A 58 -0.87 1.00 6.78
N THR A 59 -1.02 2.30 7.03
CA THR A 59 -2.30 2.93 7.36
C THR A 59 -3.03 3.40 6.11
N VAL A 60 -4.34 3.67 6.27
CA VAL A 60 -5.08 4.56 5.36
C VAL A 60 -4.70 6.00 5.72
N GLU A 61 -4.27 6.78 4.73
CA GLU A 61 -3.79 8.16 4.93
C GLU A 61 -4.93 9.19 4.84
N ASP A 62 -5.87 9.00 3.91
CA ASP A 62 -6.97 9.93 3.67
C ASP A 62 -7.96 9.94 4.84
N PRO A 63 -8.22 11.12 5.46
CA PRO A 63 -9.15 11.23 6.58
C PRO A 63 -10.60 10.89 6.22
N ASP A 64 -11.03 11.17 4.99
CA ASP A 64 -12.40 10.91 4.55
C ASP A 64 -12.62 9.41 4.41
N LEU A 65 -11.67 8.69 3.78
CA LEU A 65 -11.70 7.22 3.72
C LEU A 65 -11.73 6.60 5.11
N ARG A 66 -10.98 7.13 6.07
CA ARG A 66 -11.01 6.65 7.46
C ARG A 66 -12.35 6.90 8.15
N ALA A 67 -13.03 8.01 7.86
CA ALA A 67 -14.35 8.31 8.38
C ALA A 67 -15.38 7.32 7.82
N GLU A 68 -15.36 7.09 6.51
CA GLU A 68 -16.23 6.12 5.83
C GLU A 68 -16.09 4.71 6.40
N ARG A 69 -14.85 4.25 6.68
CA ARG A 69 -14.62 2.95 7.34
C ARG A 69 -15.28 2.86 8.71
N ARG A 70 -15.15 3.91 9.53
CA ARG A 70 -15.76 3.95 10.86
C ARG A 70 -17.28 3.94 10.79
N GLU A 71 -17.86 4.63 9.81
CA GLU A 71 -19.31 4.63 9.58
C GLU A 71 -19.83 3.25 9.16
N ARG A 72 -19.02 2.48 8.43
CA ARG A 72 -19.30 1.08 8.07
C ARG A 72 -19.21 0.10 9.26
N GLY A 73 -18.49 0.48 10.31
CA GLY A 73 -18.30 -0.34 11.51
C GLY A 73 -17.03 -1.19 11.51
N ASP A 74 -16.03 -0.81 10.70
CA ASP A 74 -14.68 -1.40 10.68
C ASP A 74 -13.73 -0.77 11.72
#